data_AF-A0A7V1YJB8-F1
#
_entry.id   AF-A0A7V1YJB8-F1
#
_cell.length_a   1.000
_cell.length_b   1.000
_cell.length_c   1.000
_cell.angle_alpha   90.00
_cell.angle_beta   90.00
_cell.angle_gamma   90.00
#
_symmetry.space_group_name_H-M   'P 1'
#
loop_
_entity.id
_entity.type
_entity.pdbx_description
1 polymer ?
#
loop_
_entity_poly.entity_id
_entity_poly.type
_entity_poly.pdbx_seq_one_letter_code
_entity_poly.pdbx_strand_id
1 'polypeptide(L)'
;MGSAPEFRWATPLGASVVLFLLIGALWLFVGALSVPLHNRDARTMFATPETDTRYFGRDSRELIATDPVVSKYRTLWITVVGGFLLLGGTLVVALAWFGLRRHEAWALVALGTGILLAVGLWAVAVAPYFRAGVRLTPGNAPPFIWVPAVLLVPATALGWIGLR
;
A
#
# COMPACT_ATOMS: atom_id res chain seq x y z
N MET A 1 3.81 -26.49 -32.76
CA MET A 1 4.20 -25.61 -31.64
C MET A 1 3.62 -24.24 -31.93
N GLY A 2 2.55 -23.85 -31.24
CA GLY A 2 2.02 -22.49 -31.36
C GLY A 2 3.03 -21.50 -30.76
N SER A 3 3.31 -20.42 -31.47
CA SER A 3 4.11 -19.31 -30.94
C SER A 3 3.49 -18.83 -29.63
N ALA A 4 4.29 -18.73 -28.57
CA ALA A 4 3.84 -18.12 -27.32
C ALA A 4 3.34 -16.68 -27.60
N PRO A 5 2.22 -16.24 -26.98
CA PRO A 5 1.72 -14.89 -27.19
C PRO A 5 2.78 -13.85 -26.83
N GLU A 6 3.04 -12.93 -27.75
CA GLU A 6 4.04 -11.88 -27.61
C GLU A 6 3.47 -10.74 -26.74
N PHE A 7 4.17 -10.38 -25.65
CA PHE A 7 3.75 -9.30 -24.77
C PHE A 7 3.93 -7.92 -25.43
N ARG A 8 2.91 -7.07 -25.33
CA ARG A 8 2.91 -5.69 -25.85
C ARG A 8 2.39 -4.71 -24.81
N TRP A 9 3.09 -3.60 -24.63
CA TRP A 9 2.73 -2.57 -23.64
C TRP A 9 1.40 -1.86 -23.91
N ALA A 10 1.09 -1.60 -25.19
CA ALA A 10 -0.15 -0.94 -25.61
C ALA A 10 -1.34 -1.93 -25.69
N THR A 11 -1.52 -2.75 -24.66
CA THR A 11 -2.61 -3.75 -24.56
C THR A 11 -3.25 -3.70 -23.17
N PRO A 12 -4.44 -4.29 -22.97
CA PRO A 12 -5.03 -4.43 -21.63
C PRO A 12 -4.09 -5.10 -20.64
N LEU A 13 -3.39 -6.17 -21.05
CA LEU A 13 -2.40 -6.84 -20.19
C LEU A 13 -1.23 -5.91 -19.84
N GLY A 14 -0.71 -5.17 -20.80
CA GLY A 14 0.34 -4.17 -20.58
C GLY A 14 -0.08 -3.10 -19.56
N ALA A 15 -1.30 -2.57 -19.68
CA ALA A 15 -1.84 -1.62 -18.72
C ALA A 15 -2.01 -2.24 -17.32
N SER A 16 -2.50 -3.48 -17.23
CA SER A 16 -2.59 -4.22 -15.97
C SER A 16 -1.23 -4.35 -15.27
N VAL A 17 -0.20 -4.76 -16.01
CA VAL A 17 1.18 -4.86 -15.50
C VAL A 17 1.65 -3.50 -14.96
N VAL A 18 1.44 -2.41 -15.70
CA VAL A 18 1.80 -1.06 -15.25
C VAL A 18 1.09 -0.68 -13.95
N LEU A 19 -0.21 -0.94 -13.83
CA LEU A 19 -0.97 -0.62 -12.62
C LEU A 19 -0.44 -1.39 -11.39
N PHE A 20 -0.16 -2.69 -11.53
CA PHE A 20 0.46 -3.45 -10.43
C PHE A 20 1.88 -2.96 -10.11
N LEU A 21 2.68 -2.60 -11.12
CA LEU A 21 3.99 -2.00 -10.89
C LEU A 21 3.91 -0.67 -10.13
N LEU A 22 2.91 0.18 -10.41
CA LEU A 22 2.68 1.42 -9.67
C LEU A 22 2.32 1.16 -8.21
N ILE A 23 1.48 0.14 -7.93
CA ILE A 23 1.16 -0.27 -6.56
C ILE A 23 2.44 -0.72 -5.83
N GLY A 24 3.21 -1.62 -6.45
CA GLY A 24 4.45 -2.12 -5.86
C GLY A 24 5.48 -1.02 -5.65
N ALA A 25 5.66 -0.13 -6.63
CA ALA A 25 6.57 1.02 -6.54
C ALA A 25 6.17 1.99 -5.43
N LEU A 26 4.88 2.26 -5.25
CA LEU A 26 4.38 3.08 -4.15
C LEU A 26 4.74 2.46 -2.79
N TRP A 27 4.50 1.16 -2.62
CA TRP A 27 4.85 0.46 -1.37
C TRP A 27 6.35 0.45 -1.12
N LEU A 28 7.18 0.21 -2.14
CA LEU A 28 8.63 0.31 -2.03
C LEU A 28 9.07 1.72 -1.62
N PHE A 29 8.53 2.75 -2.28
CA PHE A 29 8.86 4.14 -2.00
C PHE A 29 8.50 4.53 -0.57
N VAL A 30 7.26 4.25 -0.14
CA VAL A 30 6.82 4.55 1.22
C VAL A 30 7.63 3.74 2.24
N GLY A 31 7.82 2.44 2.03
CA GLY A 31 8.55 1.58 2.95
C GLY A 31 10.01 2.01 3.11
N ALA A 32 10.69 2.33 2.01
CA ALA A 32 12.07 2.81 2.00
C ALA A 32 12.24 4.15 2.73
N LEU A 33 11.26 5.05 2.61
CA LEU A 33 11.30 6.36 3.26
C LEU A 33 10.81 6.34 4.71
N SER A 34 10.00 5.36 5.10
CA SER A 34 9.39 5.28 6.44
C SER A 34 10.44 5.25 7.54
N VAL A 35 11.46 4.39 7.44
CA VAL A 35 12.50 4.25 8.47
C VAL A 35 13.43 5.47 8.57
N PRO A 36 14.03 6.02 7.51
CA PRO A 36 14.92 7.17 7.64
C PRO A 36 14.18 8.48 7.96
N LEU A 37 12.90 8.61 7.60
CA LEU A 37 12.18 9.88 7.74
C LEU A 37 11.22 9.95 8.94
N HIS A 38 10.92 8.85 9.64
CA HIS A 38 9.91 8.87 10.72
C HIS A 38 10.21 9.87 11.85
N ASN A 39 11.48 10.17 12.11
CA ASN A 39 11.90 11.14 13.12
C ASN A 39 11.91 12.59 12.61
N ARG A 40 11.85 12.81 11.30
CA ARG A 40 11.76 14.17 10.72
C ARG A 40 10.36 14.76 10.85
N ASP A 41 9.35 13.90 10.91
CA ASP A 41 7.97 14.30 11.12
C ASP A 41 7.40 13.67 12.40
N ALA A 42 7.67 14.32 13.54
CA ALA A 42 7.10 13.95 14.84
C ALA A 42 5.63 14.40 15.00
N ARG A 43 4.99 14.96 13.97
CA ARG A 43 3.60 15.45 14.04
C ARG A 43 2.57 14.40 13.63
N THR A 44 3.04 13.30 13.05
CA THR A 44 2.21 12.26 12.45
C THR A 44 2.42 10.92 13.19
N MET A 45 1.35 10.34 13.73
CA MET A 45 1.33 8.97 14.24
C MET A 45 0.96 7.98 13.14
N PHE A 46 -0.06 8.30 12.34
CA PHE A 46 -0.56 7.44 11.28
C PHE A 46 -1.19 8.21 10.11
N ALA A 47 -2.12 9.14 10.38
CA ALA A 47 -2.81 9.96 9.39
C ALA A 47 -2.21 11.38 9.35
N THR A 48 -2.93 12.40 8.89
CA THR A 48 -2.44 13.78 9.03
C THR A 48 -2.43 14.23 10.49
N PRO A 49 -1.58 15.21 10.88
CA PRO A 49 -1.52 15.72 12.24
C PRO A 49 -2.89 16.13 12.82
N GLU A 50 -3.75 16.77 12.03
CA GLU A 50 -5.09 17.17 12.48
C GLU A 50 -6.01 15.97 12.70
N THR A 51 -5.89 14.95 11.87
CA THR A 51 -6.70 13.73 11.96
C THR A 51 -6.28 12.89 13.15
N ASP A 52 -4.97 12.74 13.35
CA ASP A 52 -4.39 12.06 14.50
C ASP A 52 -4.76 12.78 15.80
N THR A 53 -4.67 14.12 15.85
CA THR A 53 -5.05 14.91 17.03
C THR A 53 -6.51 14.69 17.42
N ARG A 54 -7.42 14.63 16.44
CA ARG A 54 -8.85 14.34 16.69
C ARG A 54 -9.06 12.93 17.25
N TYR A 55 -8.24 11.97 16.83
CA TYR A 55 -8.36 10.57 17.27
C TYR A 55 -7.73 10.34 18.64
N PHE A 56 -6.50 10.82 18.86
CA PHE A 56 -5.75 10.65 20.10
C PHE A 56 -6.12 11.66 21.19
N GLY A 57 -6.86 12.72 20.83
CA GLY A 57 -7.26 13.80 21.75
C GLY A 57 -6.13 14.74 22.17
N ARG A 58 -4.89 14.50 21.69
CA ARG A 58 -3.68 15.27 21.97
C ARG A 58 -2.81 15.33 20.73
N ASP A 59 -1.98 16.35 20.65
CA ASP A 59 -1.02 16.51 19.57
C ASP A 59 0.04 15.38 19.60
N SER A 60 0.32 14.80 18.44
CA SER A 60 1.27 13.69 18.30
C SER A 60 2.68 14.03 18.80
N ARG A 61 3.13 15.26 18.59
CA ARG A 61 4.47 15.70 19.00
C ARG A 61 4.55 15.80 20.52
N GLU A 62 3.50 16.29 21.14
CA GLU A 62 3.38 16.32 22.61
C GLU A 62 3.40 14.89 23.18
N LEU A 63 2.62 13.97 22.60
CA LEU A 63 2.59 12.56 23.03
C LEU A 63 3.97 11.90 22.92
N ILE A 64 4.67 12.10 21.80
CA ILE A 64 6.01 11.53 21.57
C ILE A 64 7.05 12.15 22.52
N ALA A 65 6.93 13.45 22.82
CA ALA A 65 7.88 14.14 23.69
C ALA A 65 7.70 13.81 25.17
N THR A 66 6.45 13.55 25.60
CA THR A 66 6.11 13.35 27.01
C THR A 66 6.09 11.88 27.43
N ASP A 67 5.86 10.95 26.50
CA ASP A 67 5.83 9.52 26.79
C ASP A 67 6.88 8.72 25.98
N PRO A 68 7.98 8.26 26.64
CA PRO A 68 9.00 7.44 25.99
C PRO A 68 8.48 6.11 25.44
N VAL A 69 7.42 5.54 25.99
CA VAL A 69 6.83 4.28 25.53
C VAL A 69 6.14 4.50 24.19
N VAL A 70 5.35 5.58 24.07
CA VAL A 70 4.68 5.95 22.81
C VAL A 70 5.71 6.19 21.71
N SER A 71 6.79 6.92 22.01
CA SER A 71 7.88 7.17 21.07
C SER A 71 8.53 5.87 20.57
N LYS A 72 8.92 4.97 21.47
CA LYS A 72 9.52 3.67 21.13
C LYS A 72 8.58 2.79 20.33
N TYR A 73 7.30 2.73 20.73
CA TYR A 73 6.29 1.94 20.04
C TYR A 73 6.05 2.45 18.62
N ARG A 74 5.99 3.78 18.45
CA ARG A 74 5.86 4.40 17.12
C ARG A 74 7.03 4.03 16.22
N THR A 75 8.28 4.14 16.69
CA THR A 75 9.46 3.73 15.91
C THR A 75 9.41 2.26 15.52
N LEU A 76 9.07 1.37 16.47
CA LEU A 76 8.93 -0.06 16.19
C LEU A 76 7.86 -0.31 15.12
N TRP A 77 6.67 0.28 15.31
CA TRP A 77 5.55 0.13 14.39
C TRP A 77 5.87 0.62 12.98
N ILE A 78 6.43 1.82 12.84
CA ILE A 78 6.80 2.38 11.52
C ILE A 78 7.88 1.54 10.86
N THR A 79 8.82 1.00 11.62
CA THR A 79 9.87 0.11 11.09
C THR A 79 9.26 -1.19 10.55
N VAL A 80 8.36 -1.80 11.31
CA VAL A 80 7.67 -3.04 10.91
C VAL A 80 6.79 -2.82 9.69
N VAL A 81 5.96 -1.77 9.69
CA VAL A 81 5.11 -1.43 8.53
C VAL A 81 5.96 -1.11 7.32
N GLY A 82 7.02 -0.32 7.48
CA GLY A 82 7.96 -0.01 6.39
C GLY A 82 8.60 -1.27 5.81
N GLY A 83 9.01 -2.22 6.65
CA GLY A 83 9.53 -3.51 6.23
C GLY A 83 8.50 -4.35 5.45
N PHE A 84 7.25 -4.42 5.92
CA PHE A 84 6.19 -5.13 5.20
C PHE A 84 5.84 -4.48 3.87
N LEU A 85 5.84 -3.15 3.79
CA LEU A 85 5.65 -2.43 2.52
C LEU A 85 6.80 -2.71 1.54
N LEU A 86 8.05 -2.78 2.02
CA LEU A 86 9.19 -3.16 1.19
C LEU A 86 9.02 -4.58 0.65
N LEU A 87 8.79 -5.56 1.52
CA LEU A 87 8.61 -6.97 1.13
C LEU A 87 7.42 -7.14 0.18
N GLY A 88 6.26 -6.58 0.53
CA GLY A 88 5.06 -6.64 -0.30
C GLY A 88 5.26 -5.95 -1.65
N GLY A 89 5.88 -4.78 -1.65
CA GLY A 89 6.18 -4.03 -2.87
C GLY A 89 7.10 -4.80 -3.81
N THR A 90 8.16 -5.42 -3.27
CA THR A 90 9.06 -6.29 -4.04
C THR A 90 8.30 -7.47 -4.65
N LEU A 91 7.45 -8.15 -3.88
CA LEU A 91 6.66 -9.28 -4.38
C LEU A 91 5.68 -8.85 -5.48
N VAL A 92 4.98 -7.74 -5.31
CA VAL A 92 4.07 -7.19 -6.32
C VAL A 92 4.82 -6.87 -7.61
N VAL A 93 5.97 -6.20 -7.53
CA VAL A 93 6.81 -5.90 -8.70
C VAL A 93 7.31 -7.19 -9.37
N ALA A 94 7.79 -8.15 -8.60
CA ALA A 94 8.30 -9.42 -9.14
C ALA A 94 7.20 -10.22 -9.85
N LEU A 95 6.03 -10.35 -9.25
CA LEU A 95 4.89 -11.07 -9.84
C LEU A 95 4.36 -10.37 -11.09
N ALA A 96 4.25 -9.04 -11.08
CA ALA A 96 3.83 -8.28 -12.24
C ALA A 96 4.83 -8.41 -13.40
N TRP A 97 6.13 -8.31 -13.09
CA TRP A 97 7.20 -8.28 -14.10
C TRP A 97 7.56 -9.66 -14.67
N PHE A 98 7.65 -10.68 -13.81
CA PHE A 98 8.10 -12.01 -14.20
C PHE A 98 6.96 -13.01 -14.42
N GLY A 99 5.81 -12.81 -13.77
CA GLY A 99 4.63 -13.64 -13.94
C GLY A 99 3.66 -13.05 -14.97
N LEU A 100 2.98 -11.97 -14.61
CA LEU A 100 1.86 -11.43 -15.39
C LEU A 100 2.28 -10.98 -16.79
N ARG A 101 3.45 -10.32 -16.91
CA ARG A 101 4.03 -9.93 -18.21
C ARG A 101 4.31 -11.13 -19.13
N ARG A 102 4.49 -12.34 -18.58
CA ARG A 102 4.67 -13.59 -19.33
C ARG A 102 3.35 -14.32 -19.62
N HIS A 103 2.20 -13.66 -19.42
CA HIS A 103 0.85 -14.22 -19.59
C HIS A 103 0.51 -15.35 -18.60
N GLU A 104 1.19 -15.39 -17.46
CA GLU A 104 0.93 -16.39 -16.43
C GLU A 104 -0.30 -16.02 -15.60
N ALA A 105 -1.42 -16.74 -15.79
CA ALA A 105 -2.69 -16.41 -15.14
C ALA A 105 -2.65 -16.50 -13.61
N TRP A 106 -1.83 -17.41 -13.05
CA TRP A 106 -1.66 -17.53 -11.60
C TRP A 106 -1.08 -16.25 -10.99
N ALA A 107 -0.28 -15.47 -11.74
CA ALA A 107 0.30 -14.22 -11.26
C ALA A 107 -0.78 -13.16 -11.06
N LEU A 108 -1.79 -13.10 -11.95
CA LEU A 108 -2.94 -12.21 -11.78
C LEU A 108 -3.73 -12.55 -10.52
N VAL A 109 -3.99 -13.84 -10.29
CA VAL A 109 -4.72 -14.31 -9.10
C VAL A 109 -3.93 -13.99 -7.82
N ALA A 110 -2.63 -14.21 -7.81
CA ALA A 110 -1.76 -13.91 -6.67
C ALA A 110 -1.71 -12.40 -6.38
N LEU A 111 -1.52 -11.56 -7.41
CA LEU A 111 -1.52 -10.11 -7.29
C LEU A 111 -2.87 -9.58 -6.77
N GLY A 112 -3.96 -10.00 -7.41
CA GLY A 112 -5.31 -9.57 -7.05
C GLY A 112 -5.68 -9.98 -5.62
N THR A 113 -5.45 -11.24 -5.26
CA THR A 113 -5.73 -11.74 -3.91
C THR A 113 -4.84 -11.09 -2.85
N GLY A 114 -3.55 -10.98 -3.11
CA GLY A 114 -2.60 -10.38 -2.17
C GLY A 114 -2.93 -8.91 -1.87
N ILE A 115 -3.24 -8.12 -2.90
CA ILE A 115 -3.62 -6.72 -2.72
C ILE A 115 -5.00 -6.60 -2.08
N LEU A 116 -5.97 -7.47 -2.42
CA LEU A 116 -7.28 -7.50 -1.76
C LEU A 116 -7.14 -7.76 -0.25
N LEU A 117 -6.31 -8.74 0.14
CA LEU A 117 -6.03 -9.03 1.56
C LEU A 117 -5.36 -7.83 2.25
N ALA A 118 -4.39 -7.19 1.60
CA ALA A 118 -3.76 -5.98 2.13
C ALA A 118 -4.79 -4.86 2.35
N VAL A 119 -5.67 -4.60 1.37
CA VAL A 119 -6.76 -3.62 1.49
C VAL A 119 -7.71 -3.97 2.63
N GLY A 120 -8.09 -5.23 2.78
CA GLY A 120 -8.91 -5.70 3.89
C GLY A 120 -8.24 -5.47 5.25
N LEU A 121 -6.95 -5.76 5.37
CA LEU A 121 -6.18 -5.49 6.59
C LEU A 121 -6.08 -4.00 6.89
N TRP A 122 -5.88 -3.16 5.87
CA TRP A 122 -5.89 -1.71 6.07
C TRP A 122 -7.24 -1.21 6.56
N ALA A 123 -8.35 -1.72 6.00
CA ALA A 123 -9.70 -1.38 6.47
C ALA A 123 -9.90 -1.71 7.96
N VAL A 124 -9.37 -2.86 8.42
CA VAL A 124 -9.37 -3.22 9.85
C VAL A 124 -8.51 -2.26 10.67
N ALA A 125 -7.31 -1.93 10.19
CA ALA A 125 -6.39 -1.03 10.89
C ALA A 125 -6.96 0.39 11.07
N VAL A 126 -7.75 0.88 10.11
CA VAL A 126 -8.36 2.22 10.18
C VAL A 126 -9.74 2.24 10.85
N ALA A 127 -10.36 1.08 11.08
CA ALA A 127 -11.67 0.98 11.73
C ALA A 127 -11.78 1.76 13.07
N PRO A 128 -10.75 1.80 13.93
CA PRO A 128 -10.81 2.57 15.18
C PRO A 128 -11.07 4.07 14.97
N TYR A 129 -10.52 4.70 13.92
CA TYR A 129 -10.78 6.11 13.61
C TYR A 129 -12.27 6.36 13.38
N PHE A 130 -12.90 5.51 12.56
CA PHE A 130 -14.32 5.61 12.26
C PHE A 130 -15.20 5.38 13.50
N ARG A 131 -14.82 4.42 14.35
CA ARG A 131 -15.53 4.15 15.63
C ARG A 131 -15.43 5.32 16.60
N ALA A 132 -14.34 6.08 16.55
CA ALA A 132 -14.16 7.32 17.31
C ALA A 132 -14.83 8.55 16.66
N GLY A 133 -15.59 8.37 15.56
CA GLY A 133 -16.23 9.46 14.83
C GLY A 133 -15.28 10.28 13.95
N VAL A 134 -14.02 9.87 13.80
CA VAL A 134 -13.02 10.54 12.97
C VAL A 134 -13.09 10.00 11.54
N ARG A 135 -13.37 10.87 10.57
CA ARG A 135 -13.45 10.50 9.16
C ARG A 135 -12.07 10.49 8.50
N LEU A 136 -11.77 9.37 7.84
CA LEU A 136 -10.63 9.24 6.93
C LEU A 136 -11.10 9.38 5.47
N THR A 137 -10.31 10.08 4.68
CA THR A 137 -10.48 10.42 3.27
C THR A 137 -9.14 10.25 2.56
N PRO A 138 -9.10 10.16 1.22
CA PRO A 138 -7.83 10.08 0.49
C PRO A 138 -6.85 11.23 0.77
N GLY A 139 -7.35 12.41 1.15
CA GLY A 139 -6.54 13.59 1.44
C GLY A 139 -5.88 13.59 2.83
N ASN A 140 -6.35 12.75 3.76
CA ASN A 140 -5.78 12.66 5.10
C ASN A 140 -5.34 11.25 5.52
N ALA A 141 -5.58 10.24 4.69
CA ALA A 141 -5.08 8.89 4.90
C ALA A 141 -3.77 8.65 4.11
N PRO A 142 -2.85 7.82 4.62
CA PRO A 142 -1.65 7.47 3.89
C PRO A 142 -1.94 6.86 2.50
N PRO A 143 -1.20 7.27 1.45
CA PRO A 143 -1.49 6.84 0.08
C PRO A 143 -1.32 5.33 -0.13
N PHE A 144 -0.42 4.68 0.62
CA PHE A 144 -0.21 3.23 0.54
C PHE A 144 -1.44 2.40 0.96
N ILE A 145 -2.45 3.02 1.58
CA ILE A 145 -3.72 2.39 1.97
C ILE A 145 -4.72 2.45 0.81
N TRP A 146 -5.02 3.65 0.32
CA TRP A 146 -6.15 3.86 -0.58
C TRP A 146 -5.77 3.73 -2.06
N VAL A 147 -4.53 4.05 -2.46
CA VAL A 147 -4.10 3.93 -3.86
C VAL A 147 -4.20 2.47 -4.34
N PRO A 148 -3.70 1.45 -3.60
CA PRO A 148 -3.87 0.06 -4.03
C PRO A 148 -5.34 -0.35 -4.15
N ALA A 149 -6.22 0.12 -3.26
CA ALA A 149 -7.65 -0.19 -3.33
C ALA A 149 -8.30 0.36 -4.62
N VAL A 150 -7.97 1.60 -5.00
CA VAL A 150 -8.47 2.22 -6.23
C VAL A 150 -7.91 1.53 -7.47
N LEU A 151 -6.63 1.20 -7.48
CA LEU A 151 -5.95 0.61 -8.64
C LEU A 151 -6.23 -0.89 -8.81
N LEU A 152 -6.60 -1.62 -7.75
CA LEU A 152 -6.82 -3.06 -7.78
C LEU A 152 -7.88 -3.48 -8.82
N VAL A 153 -9.02 -2.79 -8.83
CA VAL A 153 -10.15 -3.13 -9.73
C VAL A 153 -9.76 -3.00 -11.20
N PRO A 154 -9.29 -1.83 -11.70
CA PRO A 154 -8.88 -1.71 -13.09
C PRO A 154 -7.69 -2.62 -13.42
N ALA A 155 -6.70 -2.78 -12.52
CA ALA A 155 -5.57 -3.67 -12.75
C ALA A 155 -6.02 -5.11 -12.97
N THR A 156 -6.94 -5.61 -12.12
CA THR A 156 -7.43 -6.98 -12.21
C THR A 156 -8.31 -7.17 -13.45
N ALA A 157 -9.21 -6.24 -13.73
CA ALA A 157 -10.10 -6.31 -14.89
C ALA A 157 -9.33 -6.31 -16.22
N LEU A 158 -8.36 -5.39 -16.38
CA LEU A 158 -7.53 -5.30 -17.57
C LEU A 158 -6.63 -6.53 -17.73
N GLY A 159 -6.11 -7.06 -16.62
CA GLY A 159 -5.29 -8.27 -16.63
C GLY A 159 -6.10 -9.47 -17.08
N TRP A 160 -7.34 -9.61 -16.58
CA TRP A 160 -8.24 -10.68 -16.98
C TRP A 160 -8.61 -10.61 -18.47
N ILE A 161 -8.90 -9.41 -18.98
CA ILE A 161 -9.19 -9.19 -20.40
C ILE A 161 -7.97 -9.53 -21.26
N GLY A 162 -6.77 -9.12 -20.85
CA GLY A 162 -5.55 -9.33 -21.63
C GLY A 162 -4.95 -10.73 -21.56
N LEU A 163 -5.42 -11.59 -20.65
CA LEU A 163 -5.05 -13.00 -20.57
C LEU A 163 -5.98 -13.92 -21.37
N ARG A 164 -7.13 -13.43 -21.81
CA ARG A 164 -8.06 -14.14 -22.70
C ARG A 164 -7.66 -13.94 -24.15
#